data_AF-A0A357TFA6-F1
#
_entry.id   AF-A0A357TFA6-F1
#
_cell.length_a   1.000
_cell.length_b   1.000
_cell.length_c   1.000
_cell.angle_alpha   90.00
_cell.angle_beta   90.00
_cell.angle_gamma   90.00
#
_symmetry.space_group_name_H-M   'P 1'
#
loop_
_entity.id
_entity.type
_entity.pdbx_description
1 polymer ?
#
loop_
_entity_poly.entity_id
_entity_poly.type
_entity_poly.pdbx_seq_one_letter_code
_entity_poly.pdbx_strand_id
1 'polypeptide(L)'
;MSTDTKGYLDMDLLRFTTAGSVDDGKSTLIGRLLYDCKSIFEDQWEAVEQSSKQRGDENVNLALLTDGLRSEREQGITIDVAYR
;
A
#
# COMPACT_ATOMS: atom_id res chain seq x y z
N MET A 1 18.65 -31.31 -9.09
CA MET A 1 17.84 -30.08 -9.19
C MET A 1 17.09 -29.91 -7.88
N SER A 2 17.65 -29.17 -6.92
CA SER A 2 16.99 -28.91 -5.63
C SER A 2 17.84 -27.92 -4.81
N THR A 3 17.88 -26.65 -5.20
CA THR A 3 18.65 -25.63 -4.45
C THR A 3 17.96 -24.27 -4.28
N ASP A 4 16.79 -24.02 -4.89
CA ASP A 4 16.19 -22.66 -4.84
C ASP A 4 15.23 -22.42 -3.66
N THR A 5 14.73 -23.45 -2.97
CA THR A 5 13.65 -23.26 -1.98
C THR A 5 14.14 -22.76 -0.61
N LYS A 6 15.45 -22.78 -0.34
CA LYS A 6 16.00 -22.46 1.00
C LYS A 6 16.04 -20.96 1.32
N GLY A 7 16.14 -20.10 0.31
CA GLY A 7 16.33 -18.66 0.52
C GLY A 7 15.14 -17.92 1.13
N TYR A 8 13.90 -18.39 0.90
CA TYR A 8 12.69 -17.77 1.48
C TYR A 8 12.50 -18.05 2.97
N LEU A 9 13.07 -19.14 3.49
CA LEU A 9 12.97 -19.53 4.90
C LEU A 9 14.01 -18.81 5.79
N ASP A 10 15.06 -18.25 5.18
CA ASP A 10 16.14 -17.50 5.82
C ASP A 10 16.00 -15.99 5.63
N MET A 11 14.83 -15.51 5.17
CA MET A 11 14.59 -14.08 5.04
C MET A 11 14.38 -13.43 6.40
N ASP A 12 15.29 -12.52 6.75
CA ASP A 12 15.12 -11.63 7.89
C ASP A 12 13.90 -10.71 7.69
N LEU A 13 13.17 -10.47 8.77
CA LEU A 13 12.02 -9.57 8.78
C LEU A 13 12.47 -8.14 8.48
N LEU A 14 12.12 -7.61 7.30
CA LEU A 14 12.35 -6.21 6.97
C LEU A 14 11.29 -5.33 7.64
N ARG A 15 11.72 -4.50 8.60
CA ARG A 15 10.92 -3.42 9.15
C ARG A 15 11.23 -2.13 8.38
N PHE A 16 10.23 -1.56 7.73
CA PHE A 16 10.36 -0.37 6.91
C PHE A 16 9.42 0.72 7.41
N THR A 17 9.85 1.98 7.35
CA THR A 17 9.03 3.15 7.68
C THR A 17 9.36 4.29 6.72
N THR A 18 8.36 5.09 6.36
CA THR A 18 8.51 6.27 5.50
C THR A 18 8.20 7.54 6.29
N ALA A 19 9.04 8.56 6.19
CA ALA A 19 8.84 9.87 6.81
C ALA A 19 9.10 11.00 5.80
N GLY A 20 8.42 12.14 5.95
CA GLY A 20 8.41 13.23 4.96
C GLY A 20 7.16 14.13 5.11
N SER A 21 7.15 15.27 4.43
CA SER A 21 6.08 16.28 4.45
C SER A 21 4.75 15.73 3.95
N VAL A 22 3.65 16.42 4.27
CA VAL A 22 2.35 16.20 3.62
C VAL A 22 2.53 16.34 2.11
N ASP A 23 1.88 15.48 1.33
CA ASP A 23 1.96 15.37 -0.14
C ASP A 23 3.27 14.84 -0.75
N ASP A 24 4.27 14.42 0.05
CA ASP A 24 5.50 13.78 -0.46
C ASP A 24 5.29 12.34 -1.01
N GLY A 25 4.05 11.86 -1.12
CA GLY A 25 3.74 10.56 -1.73
C GLY A 25 4.15 9.32 -0.92
N LYS A 26 4.39 9.46 0.38
CA LYS A 26 4.78 8.35 1.29
C LYS A 26 3.82 7.16 1.21
N SER A 27 2.52 7.44 1.30
CA SER A 27 1.43 6.45 1.27
C SER A 27 1.34 5.78 -0.11
N THR A 28 1.57 6.56 -1.18
CA THR A 28 1.68 6.04 -2.55
C THR A 28 2.86 5.08 -2.71
N LEU A 29 4.02 5.39 -2.12
CA LEU A 29 5.20 4.53 -2.15
C LEU A 29 4.95 3.20 -1.43
N ILE A 30 4.37 3.24 -0.22
CA ILE A 30 4.01 2.02 0.52
C ILE A 30 2.97 1.21 -0.27
N GLY A 31 1.91 1.85 -0.78
CA GLY A 31 0.90 1.18 -1.60
C GLY A 31 1.50 0.54 -2.86
N ARG A 32 2.50 1.17 -3.48
CA ARG A 32 3.23 0.61 -4.62
C ARG A 32 4.06 -0.61 -4.25
N LEU A 33 4.78 -0.57 -3.14
CA LEU A 33 5.52 -1.72 -2.63
C LEU A 33 4.59 -2.90 -2.36
N LEU A 34 3.44 -2.67 -1.72
CA LEU A 34 2.44 -3.73 -1.48
C LEU A 34 1.91 -4.32 -2.79
N TYR A 35 1.65 -3.48 -3.80
CA TYR A 35 1.19 -3.89 -5.12
C TYR A 35 2.24 -4.74 -5.85
N ASP A 36 3.48 -4.25 -5.93
CA ASP A 36 4.57 -4.92 -6.64
C ASP A 36 4.97 -6.24 -5.94
N CYS A 37 4.84 -6.32 -4.61
CA CYS A 37 5.02 -7.56 -3.85
C CYS A 37 3.90 -8.60 -4.02
N LYS A 38 2.82 -8.27 -4.76
CA LYS A 38 1.60 -9.09 -4.86
C LYS A 38 0.99 -9.45 -3.50
N SER A 39 1.19 -8.58 -2.51
CA SER A 39 0.66 -8.76 -1.16
C SER A 39 -0.76 -8.22 -0.99
N ILE A 40 -1.41 -7.82 -2.10
CA ILE A 40 -2.76 -7.26 -2.12
C ILE A 40 -3.71 -8.30 -2.69
N PHE A 41 -4.81 -8.55 -1.97
CA PHE A 41 -5.90 -9.40 -2.45
C PHE A 41 -6.71 -8.69 -3.55
N GLU A 42 -7.25 -9.46 -4.48
CA GLU A 42 -7.94 -8.95 -5.67
C GLU A 42 -9.20 -8.11 -5.32
N ASP A 43 -9.91 -8.46 -4.25
CA ASP A 43 -11.05 -7.70 -3.72
C ASP A 43 -10.63 -6.31 -3.20
N GLN A 44 -9.47 -6.22 -2.55
CA GLN A 44 -8.92 -4.94 -2.08
C GLN A 44 -8.50 -4.06 -3.25
N TRP A 45 -7.92 -4.67 -4.29
CA TRP A 45 -7.55 -3.98 -5.51
C TRP A 45 -8.77 -3.40 -6.23
N GLU A 46 -9.83 -4.18 -6.40
CA GLU A 46 -11.09 -3.72 -7.01
C GLU A 46 -11.72 -2.57 -6.20
N ALA A 47 -11.72 -2.66 -4.87
CA ALA A 47 -12.27 -1.61 -4.01
C ALA A 47 -11.52 -0.27 -4.15
N VAL A 48 -10.19 -0.34 -4.28
CA VAL A 48 -9.34 0.83 -4.49
C VAL A 48 -9.54 1.41 -5.89
N GLU A 49 -9.60 0.57 -6.93
CA GLU A 49 -9.86 1.01 -8.30
C GLU A 49 -11.21 1.73 -8.42
N GLN A 50 -12.27 1.17 -7.82
CA GLN A 50 -13.59 1.80 -7.79
C GLN A 50 -13.57 3.13 -7.03
N SER A 51 -12.87 3.18 -5.89
CA SER A 51 -12.76 4.40 -5.08
C SER A 51 -12.00 5.52 -5.83
N SER A 52 -10.94 5.18 -6.55
CA SER A 52 -10.20 6.11 -7.42
C SER A 52 -11.08 6.64 -8.55
N LYS A 53 -11.83 5.76 -9.23
CA LYS A 53 -12.78 6.16 -10.29
C LYS A 53 -13.87 7.10 -9.75
N GLN A 54 -14.40 6.84 -8.55
CA GLN A 54 -15.40 7.71 -7.92
C GLN A 54 -14.86 9.09 -7.55
N ARG A 55 -13.55 9.19 -7.23
CA ARG A 55 -12.87 10.46 -6.98
C ARG A 55 -12.51 11.23 -8.25
N GLY A 56 -12.54 10.57 -9.40
CA GLY A 56 -12.11 11.14 -10.68
C GLY A 56 -10.60 11.12 -10.88
N ASP A 57 -9.87 10.27 -10.14
CA ASP A 57 -8.43 10.09 -10.34
C ASP A 57 -8.17 9.40 -11.70
N GLU A 58 -7.21 9.89 -12.48
CA GLU A 58 -6.85 9.30 -13.78
C GLU A 58 -6.19 7.91 -13.64
N ASN A 59 -5.57 7.65 -12.49
CA ASN A 59 -4.86 6.41 -12.19
C ASN A 59 -5.34 5.83 -10.85
N VAL A 60 -5.09 4.53 -10.64
CA VAL A 60 -5.38 3.89 -9.36
C VAL A 60 -4.56 4.53 -8.26
N ASN A 61 -5.25 5.07 -7.27
CA ASN A 61 -4.64 5.80 -6.17
C ASN A 61 -4.23 4.83 -5.07
N LEU A 62 -2.96 4.42 -5.14
CA LEU A 62 -2.38 3.42 -4.24
C LEU A 62 -2.32 3.87 -2.78
N ALA A 63 -2.39 5.18 -2.49
CA ALA A 63 -2.46 5.67 -1.10
C ALA A 63 -3.74 5.18 -0.39
N LEU A 64 -4.81 4.90 -1.14
CA LEU A 64 -6.06 4.38 -0.59
C LEU A 64 -5.92 2.97 0.03
N LEU A 65 -4.86 2.24 -0.30
CA LEU A 65 -4.53 0.95 0.32
C LEU A 65 -4.01 1.11 1.76
N THR A 66 -3.33 2.22 2.02
CA THR A 66 -2.72 2.50 3.33
C THR A 66 -3.57 3.41 4.21
N ASP A 67 -4.43 4.23 3.60
CA ASP A 67 -5.36 5.11 4.30
C ASP A 67 -6.61 4.32 4.75
N GLY A 68 -6.52 3.74 5.95
CA GLY A 68 -7.53 2.87 6.55
C GLY A 68 -8.73 3.60 7.15
N LEU A 69 -8.58 4.87 7.54
CA LEU A 69 -9.61 5.66 8.19
C LEU A 69 -10.33 6.57 7.19
N ARG A 70 -11.63 6.73 7.36
CA ARG A 70 -12.43 7.64 6.53
C ARG A 70 -11.99 9.11 6.69
N SER A 71 -11.55 9.50 7.88
CA SER A 71 -11.01 10.84 8.17
C SER A 71 -9.70 11.12 7.45
N GLU A 72 -8.83 10.12 7.26
CA GLU A 72 -7.62 10.24 6.44
C GLU A 72 -7.97 10.56 5.00
N ARG A 73 -8.93 9.80 4.46
CA ARG A 73 -9.40 9.94 3.09
C ARG A 73 -10.02 11.31 2.84
N GLU A 74 -10.75 11.88 3.80
CA GLU A 74 -11.38 13.20 3.68
C GLU A 74 -10.36 14.35 3.80
N GLN A 75 -9.24 14.16 4.50
CA GLN A 75 -8.25 15.20 4.76
C GLN A 75 -6.94 15.05 3.96
N GLY A 76 -6.75 13.93 3.24
CA GLY A 76 -5.52 13.68 2.47
C GLY A 76 -4.28 13.43 3.33
N ILE A 77 -4.46 12.96 4.57
CA ILE A 77 -3.37 12.66 5.50
C ILE A 77 -3.43 11.19 5.93
N THR A 78 -2.29 10.62 6.33
CA THR A 78 -2.23 9.28 6.93
C THR A 78 -2.03 9.42 8.45
N ILE A 79 -2.99 8.91 9.21
CA ILE A 79 -3.16 8.97 10.67
C ILE A 79 -2.83 7.61 11.31
N ASP A 80 -3.17 6.50 10.66
CA ASP A 80 -2.99 5.15 11.15
C ASP A 80 -2.23 4.29 10.12
N VAL A 81 -1.24 3.55 10.59
CA VAL A 81 -0.48 2.63 9.75
C VAL A 81 -1.21 1.30 9.80
N ALA A 82 -1.88 0.93 8.71
CA ALA A 82 -2.51 -0.37 8.55
C ALA A 82 -1.47 -1.50 8.71
N TYR A 83 -1.28 -1.95 9.95
CA TYR A 83 -0.43 -3.08 10.29
C TYR A 83 -1.28 -4.35 10.17
N ARG A 84 -0.90 -5.25 9.26
CA ARG A 84 -1.48 -6.60 9.13
C ARG A 84 -0.38 -7.63 9.23
#